data_AF-A0A7C4Z1Z0-F1
#
_entry.id   AF-A0A7C4Z1Z0-F1
#
_cell.length_a   1.000
_cell.length_b   1.000
_cell.length_c   1.000
_cell.angle_alpha   90.00
_cell.angle_beta   90.00
_cell.angle_gamma   90.00
#
_symmetry.space_group_name_H-M   'P 1'
#
loop_
_entity.id
_entity.type
_entity.pdbx_description
1 polymer ?
#
loop_
_entity_poly.entity_id
_entity_poly.type
_entity_poly.pdbx_seq_one_letter_code
_entity_poly.pdbx_strand_id
1 'polypeptide(L)'
;MNDDRARRPAASFLALLLLGTAGLAALSFLALSLPAAQAQIPETANTFIVLTPTADACVLEGYPSVNLGGTSDMWAGYDDSRTPPGRIARSYIAFPLPAIPAGQQVITASLRIYHVSTWDFPDSLDHVTAYAVNSAWTETSITWSSAPAWGPAYGSAEVGFEIGSWYELDVTELVRDWVAGRRSNYGIVLRGEESSGPDASWRGFSTKEGDNPPQLVVAYGPPATATPTPSRTHTPTSSATPTATLTSTPTPTSTATFTASPTVTPSATPSATPTSTASATPTSTASPTGTSTSTSTPTATPSPTPSPTPAGVHIWFPLAWKSRWK
;
A
#
# COMPACT_ATOMS: atom_id res chain seq x y z
N MET A 1 -67.03 -12.50 -19.89
CA MET A 1 -66.24 -13.58 -19.28
C MET A 1 -65.31 -12.92 -18.27
N ASN A 2 -65.79 -12.63 -17.05
CA ASN A 2 -65.87 -13.54 -15.88
C ASN A 2 -64.46 -13.99 -15.48
N ASP A 3 -64.05 -13.98 -14.22
CA ASP A 3 -64.58 -13.51 -12.94
C ASP A 3 -63.35 -13.69 -12.01
N ASP A 4 -62.94 -12.68 -11.25
CA ASP A 4 -63.36 -12.51 -9.86
C ASP A 4 -62.75 -13.55 -8.91
N ARG A 5 -61.83 -13.11 -8.05
CA ARG A 5 -62.12 -13.11 -6.61
C ARG A 5 -61.08 -12.34 -5.79
N ALA A 6 -61.63 -11.35 -5.11
CA ALA A 6 -60.97 -10.48 -4.17
C ALA A 6 -61.05 -11.00 -2.71
N ARG A 7 -60.21 -10.36 -1.87
CA ARG A 7 -60.41 -10.01 -0.44
C ARG A 7 -60.15 -11.05 0.68
N ARG A 8 -59.20 -10.63 1.52
CA ARG A 8 -58.89 -10.97 2.95
C ARG A 8 -60.10 -10.66 3.89
N PRO A 9 -60.09 -10.77 5.26
CA PRO A 9 -59.00 -11.00 6.25
C PRO A 9 -59.37 -11.78 7.57
N ALA A 10 -58.41 -11.82 8.53
CA ALA A 10 -58.53 -11.68 10.00
C ALA A 10 -58.65 -12.90 10.98
N ALA A 11 -57.58 -13.04 11.80
CA ALA A 11 -57.45 -13.23 13.27
C ALA A 11 -58.35 -14.18 14.10
N SER A 12 -57.73 -14.98 15.00
CA SER A 12 -58.18 -15.22 16.40
C SER A 12 -57.19 -15.99 17.30
N PHE A 13 -57.22 -15.65 18.59
CA PHE A 13 -56.47 -16.13 19.77
C PHE A 13 -57.05 -17.43 20.40
N LEU A 14 -56.23 -18.24 21.10
CA LEU A 14 -56.45 -18.92 22.42
C LEU A 14 -55.34 -20.00 22.65
N ALA A 15 -54.48 -19.95 23.68
CA ALA A 15 -54.62 -20.32 25.10
C ALA A 15 -54.37 -21.83 25.46
N LEU A 16 -53.25 -22.05 26.16
CA LEU A 16 -52.97 -22.90 27.33
C LEU A 16 -53.53 -24.34 27.43
N LEU A 17 -52.63 -25.34 27.56
CA LEU A 17 -52.83 -26.48 28.49
C LEU A 17 -51.49 -27.12 28.92
N LEU A 18 -51.33 -27.28 30.23
CA LEU A 18 -50.25 -27.99 30.95
C LEU A 18 -50.73 -29.42 31.28
N LEU A 19 -49.84 -30.43 31.20
CA LEU A 19 -49.66 -31.58 32.14
C LEU A 19 -49.01 -32.80 31.44
N GLY A 20 -48.04 -33.45 32.11
CA GLY A 20 -47.77 -34.88 31.89
C GLY A 20 -46.31 -35.37 31.89
N THR A 21 -45.75 -35.55 33.09
CA THR A 21 -44.67 -36.46 33.55
C THR A 21 -44.04 -37.52 32.61
N ALA A 22 -42.71 -37.70 32.69
CA ALA A 22 -42.03 -38.97 33.07
C ALA A 22 -40.50 -38.81 33.06
N GLY A 23 -39.82 -39.33 34.09
CA GLY A 23 -38.38 -39.17 34.30
C GLY A 23 -37.50 -40.18 33.57
N LEU A 24 -36.20 -39.89 33.54
CA LEU A 24 -35.13 -40.88 33.39
C LEU A 24 -33.84 -40.32 33.98
N ALA A 25 -33.28 -41.08 34.92
CA ALA A 25 -32.04 -40.77 35.62
C ALA A 25 -30.84 -40.82 34.67
N ALA A 26 -29.96 -39.82 34.74
CA ALA A 26 -28.63 -39.87 34.15
C ALA A 26 -27.60 -39.42 35.18
N LEU A 27 -26.65 -40.32 35.47
CA LEU A 27 -25.53 -40.10 36.39
C LEU A 27 -24.75 -38.83 36.02
N SER A 28 -24.62 -37.92 36.98
CA SER A 28 -23.77 -36.74 36.86
C SER A 28 -22.31 -37.12 37.08
N PHE A 29 -21.53 -37.23 36.00
CA PHE A 29 -20.07 -37.13 36.10
C PHE A 29 -19.72 -35.66 36.23
N LEU A 30 -19.36 -35.23 37.44
CA LEU A 30 -18.81 -33.89 37.67
C LEU A 30 -17.34 -33.90 37.19
N ALA A 31 -17.14 -33.69 35.89
CA ALA A 31 -15.81 -33.35 35.38
C ALA A 31 -15.50 -31.94 35.87
N LEU A 32 -14.59 -31.82 36.83
CA LEU A 32 -14.03 -30.54 37.26
C LEU A 32 -13.12 -30.03 36.13
N SER A 33 -13.72 -29.45 35.08
CA SER A 33 -12.95 -28.73 34.07
C SER A 33 -12.47 -27.42 34.68
N LEU A 34 -11.24 -27.40 35.19
CA LEU A 34 -10.53 -26.15 35.41
C LEU A 34 -10.50 -25.42 34.07
N PRO A 35 -11.05 -24.20 33.95
CA PRO A 35 -10.85 -23.43 32.73
C PRO A 35 -9.34 -23.22 32.60
N ALA A 36 -8.75 -23.74 31.53
CA ALA A 36 -7.47 -23.25 31.08
C ALA A 36 -7.67 -21.75 30.83
N ALA A 37 -7.12 -20.91 31.71
CA ALA A 37 -7.03 -19.49 31.45
C ALA A 37 -6.06 -19.35 30.26
N GLN A 38 -6.60 -19.32 29.04
CA GLN A 38 -5.89 -18.79 27.90
C GLN A 38 -5.44 -17.39 28.30
N ALA A 39 -4.14 -17.18 28.48
CA ALA A 39 -3.59 -15.85 28.54
C ALA A 39 -3.88 -15.19 27.18
N GLN A 40 -4.95 -14.40 27.10
CA GLN A 40 -5.13 -13.46 26.01
C GLN A 40 -3.93 -12.53 26.05
N ILE A 41 -2.99 -12.72 25.12
CA ILE A 41 -1.99 -11.70 24.82
C ILE A 41 -2.80 -10.45 24.47
N PRO A 42 -2.62 -9.30 25.14
CA PRO A 42 -3.36 -8.11 24.79
C PRO A 42 -3.06 -7.75 23.34
N GLU A 43 -4.05 -7.92 22.47
CA GLU A 43 -4.01 -7.38 21.12
C GLU A 43 -3.82 -5.87 21.27
N THR A 44 -2.67 -5.38 20.82
CA THR A 44 -2.38 -3.96 20.95
C THR A 44 -3.29 -3.23 19.98
N ALA A 45 -4.32 -2.56 20.49
CA ALA A 45 -5.24 -1.80 19.66
C ALA A 45 -4.48 -0.65 18.97
N ASN A 46 -4.45 -0.67 17.64
CA ASN A 46 -3.90 0.44 16.85
C ASN A 46 -4.75 1.70 17.06
N THR A 47 -4.12 2.86 17.17
CA THR A 47 -4.81 4.15 17.20
C THR A 47 -4.82 4.76 15.81
N PHE A 48 -5.90 5.47 15.45
CA PHE A 48 -6.07 6.07 14.13
C PHE A 48 -6.10 7.60 14.22
N ILE A 49 -5.46 8.26 13.26
CA ILE A 49 -5.59 9.69 12.97
C ILE A 49 -6.17 9.82 11.56
N VAL A 50 -7.16 10.70 11.39
CA VAL A 50 -7.69 11.08 10.08
C VAL A 50 -7.34 12.53 9.84
N LEU A 51 -6.59 12.81 8.78
CA LEU A 51 -6.21 14.16 8.38
C LEU A 51 -6.99 14.58 7.14
N THR A 52 -7.42 15.84 7.14
CA THR A 52 -7.98 16.52 5.96
C THR A 52 -6.87 17.29 5.23
N PRO A 53 -7.01 17.52 3.91
CA PRO A 53 -6.05 18.31 3.16
C PRO A 53 -5.95 19.74 3.70
N THR A 54 -4.75 20.30 3.67
CA THR A 54 -4.49 21.73 3.88
C THR A 54 -4.49 22.51 2.58
N ALA A 55 -4.29 21.83 1.45
CA ALA A 55 -4.29 22.38 0.11
C ALA A 55 -4.55 21.24 -0.89
N ASP A 56 -5.21 21.54 -2.00
CA ASP A 56 -5.30 20.71 -3.19
C ASP A 56 -5.39 21.57 -4.45
N ALA A 57 -5.06 20.99 -5.61
CA ALA A 57 -5.22 21.68 -6.88
C ALA A 57 -5.19 20.71 -8.05
N CYS A 58 -6.07 20.96 -9.02
CA CYS A 58 -5.97 20.36 -10.34
C CYS A 58 -5.05 21.21 -11.24
N VAL A 59 -4.23 20.57 -12.05
CA VAL A 59 -3.47 21.24 -13.12
C VAL A 59 -3.73 20.55 -14.45
N LEU A 60 -3.94 21.35 -15.50
CA LEU A 60 -4.29 20.88 -16.83
C LEU A 60 -3.25 21.38 -17.85
N GLU A 61 -2.69 20.46 -18.64
CA GLU A 61 -1.69 20.80 -19.67
C GLU A 61 -2.24 21.76 -20.73
N GLY A 62 -3.51 21.59 -21.12
CA GLY A 62 -4.20 22.45 -22.08
C GLY A 62 -4.46 23.87 -21.56
N TYR A 63 -4.36 24.10 -20.25
CA TYR A 63 -4.60 25.39 -19.60
C TYR A 63 -3.41 25.78 -18.71
N PRO A 64 -2.23 26.02 -19.31
CA PRO A 64 -0.97 25.91 -18.57
C PRO A 64 -0.77 26.96 -17.48
N SER A 65 -1.45 28.10 -17.60
CA SER A 65 -1.39 29.24 -16.68
C SER A 65 -2.63 29.38 -15.78
N VAL A 66 -3.58 28.45 -15.87
CA VAL A 66 -4.82 28.52 -15.08
C VAL A 66 -4.59 27.82 -13.75
N ASN A 67 -4.97 28.50 -12.67
CA ASN A 67 -5.04 27.93 -11.34
C ASN A 67 -6.44 27.36 -11.10
N LEU A 68 -6.52 26.11 -10.66
CA LEU A 68 -7.77 25.41 -10.33
C LEU A 68 -7.76 24.94 -8.86
N GLY A 69 -7.05 25.64 -7.97
CA GLY A 69 -6.93 25.26 -6.55
C GLY A 69 -8.15 25.59 -5.69
N GLY A 70 -9.28 25.95 -6.30
CA GLY A 70 -10.53 26.25 -5.59
C GLY A 70 -11.76 25.64 -6.27
N THR A 71 -11.56 24.69 -7.19
CA THR A 71 -12.65 23.90 -7.76
C THR A 71 -13.09 22.82 -6.77
N SER A 72 -14.34 22.40 -6.82
CA SER A 72 -14.87 21.32 -5.95
C SER A 72 -14.46 19.92 -6.41
N ASP A 73 -13.86 19.81 -7.59
CA ASP A 73 -13.36 18.58 -8.20
C ASP A 73 -11.94 18.76 -8.75
N MET A 74 -11.19 17.66 -8.75
CA MET A 74 -9.82 17.57 -9.27
C MET A 74 -9.62 16.27 -10.05
N TRP A 75 -8.83 16.29 -11.12
CA TRP A 75 -8.81 15.21 -12.11
C TRP A 75 -7.46 14.51 -12.21
N ALA A 76 -7.50 13.23 -12.58
CA ALA A 76 -6.33 12.43 -12.90
C ALA A 76 -6.60 11.66 -14.21
N GLY A 77 -5.81 11.93 -15.25
CA GLY A 77 -5.94 11.27 -16.56
C GLY A 77 -5.65 12.20 -17.73
N TYR A 78 -6.39 12.03 -18.83
CA TYR A 78 -6.34 12.85 -20.03
C TYR A 78 -7.74 13.38 -20.41
N ASP A 79 -7.89 14.70 -20.48
CA ASP A 79 -9.12 15.38 -20.88
C ASP A 79 -9.11 15.80 -22.35
N ASP A 80 -10.01 15.22 -23.13
CA ASP A 80 -10.37 15.67 -24.48
C ASP A 80 -11.80 16.22 -24.58
N SER A 81 -12.54 16.22 -23.46
CA SER A 81 -13.94 16.62 -23.38
C SER A 81 -14.15 18.13 -23.46
N ARG A 82 -13.19 18.90 -22.92
CA ARG A 82 -13.24 20.37 -22.94
C ARG A 82 -12.93 20.93 -24.33
N THR A 83 -13.37 22.16 -24.58
CA THR A 83 -13.05 22.92 -25.80
C THR A 83 -12.48 24.30 -25.42
N PRO A 84 -11.17 24.56 -25.62
CA PRO A 84 -10.11 23.61 -26.03
C PRO A 84 -9.89 22.48 -24.99
N PRO A 85 -9.31 21.33 -25.37
CA PRO A 85 -9.15 20.20 -24.46
C PRO A 85 -8.19 20.51 -23.30
N GLY A 86 -8.48 19.98 -22.11
CA GLY A 86 -7.62 20.09 -20.92
C GLY A 86 -6.33 19.27 -21.02
N ARG A 87 -6.29 18.27 -21.90
CA ARG A 87 -5.16 17.33 -22.11
C ARG A 87 -4.78 16.66 -20.79
N ILE A 88 -3.50 16.46 -20.50
CA ILE A 88 -3.09 15.77 -19.26
C ILE A 88 -3.59 16.54 -18.03
N ALA A 89 -4.28 15.82 -17.15
CA ALA A 89 -4.81 16.29 -15.89
C ALA A 89 -4.13 15.59 -14.71
N ARG A 90 -3.66 16.38 -13.73
CA ARG A 90 -3.04 15.87 -12.50
C ARG A 90 -3.58 16.63 -11.30
N SER A 91 -3.69 15.93 -10.17
CA SER A 91 -4.21 16.52 -8.94
C SER A 91 -3.19 16.46 -7.82
N TYR A 92 -2.90 17.59 -7.19
CA TYR A 92 -1.99 17.72 -6.06
C TYR A 92 -2.79 17.84 -4.77
N ILE A 93 -2.33 17.19 -3.70
CA ILE A 93 -3.00 17.20 -2.39
C ILE A 93 -1.92 17.28 -1.31
N ALA A 94 -2.00 18.27 -0.44
CA ALA A 94 -1.12 18.42 0.72
C ALA A 94 -1.88 18.13 2.01
N PHE A 95 -1.23 17.41 2.92
CA PHE A 95 -1.73 17.11 4.25
C PHE A 95 -0.77 17.68 5.30
N PRO A 96 -1.27 18.01 6.51
CA PRO A 96 -0.37 18.28 7.63
C PRO A 96 0.46 17.02 7.95
N LEU A 97 1.65 17.20 8.50
CA LEU A 97 2.45 16.06 8.96
C LEU A 97 1.71 15.34 10.11
N PRO A 98 1.51 14.00 10.06
CA PRO A 98 0.87 13.28 11.15
C PRO A 98 1.67 13.42 12.45
N ALA A 99 1.01 13.85 13.52
CA ALA A 99 1.61 13.98 14.84
C ALA A 99 1.62 12.62 15.56
N ILE A 100 2.65 11.82 15.32
CA ILE A 100 2.83 10.51 15.95
C ILE A 100 3.49 10.67 17.34
N PRO A 101 2.87 10.18 18.43
CA PRO A 101 3.47 10.26 19.77
C PRO A 101 4.83 9.55 19.86
N ALA A 102 5.71 10.06 20.74
CA ALA A 102 7.00 9.44 20.99
C ALA A 102 6.85 7.96 21.42
N GLY A 103 7.69 7.08 20.88
CA GLY A 103 7.63 5.64 21.13
C GLY A 103 6.59 4.89 20.29
N GLN A 104 5.82 5.58 19.44
CA GLN A 104 4.93 4.96 18.46
C GLN A 104 5.53 5.02 17.05
N GLN A 105 5.06 4.14 16.17
CA GLN A 105 5.41 4.11 14.75
C GLN A 105 4.16 4.01 13.87
N VAL A 106 4.28 4.44 12.62
CA VAL A 106 3.24 4.28 11.59
C VAL A 106 3.12 2.81 11.21
N ILE A 107 1.93 2.24 11.44
CA ILE A 107 1.60 0.85 11.10
C ILE A 107 1.06 0.78 9.67
N THR A 108 0.06 1.60 9.35
CA THR A 108 -0.48 1.76 7.98
C THR A 108 -0.82 3.23 7.71
N ALA A 109 -0.84 3.62 6.43
CA ALA A 109 -1.43 4.86 5.99
C ALA A 109 -2.18 4.68 4.66
N SER A 110 -3.45 5.09 4.63
CA SER A 110 -4.33 5.02 3.46
C SER A 110 -4.73 6.43 3.04
N LEU A 111 -4.46 6.77 1.78
CA LEU A 111 -5.04 7.94 1.12
C LEU A 111 -6.42 7.55 0.59
N ARG A 112 -7.48 8.14 1.14
CA ARG A 112 -8.85 7.94 0.69
C ARG A 112 -9.28 9.10 -0.19
N ILE A 113 -9.75 8.79 -1.40
CA ILE A 113 -10.24 9.75 -2.38
C ILE A 113 -11.67 9.40 -2.77
N TYR A 114 -12.53 10.40 -2.89
CA TYR A 114 -13.94 10.20 -3.22
C TYR A 114 -14.20 10.51 -4.69
N HIS A 115 -14.70 9.52 -5.44
CA HIS A 115 -14.95 9.63 -6.88
C HIS A 115 -16.26 10.39 -7.16
N VAL A 116 -16.19 11.52 -7.87
CA VAL A 116 -17.33 12.44 -8.06
C VAL A 116 -17.69 12.69 -9.52
N SER A 117 -16.76 12.50 -10.44
CA SER A 117 -16.97 12.71 -11.87
C SER A 117 -16.05 11.80 -12.69
N THR A 118 -16.46 11.50 -13.92
CA THR A 118 -15.67 10.68 -14.84
C THR A 118 -15.90 11.15 -16.26
N TRP A 119 -14.92 10.91 -17.13
CA TRP A 119 -15.07 10.99 -18.57
C TRP A 119 -14.47 9.73 -19.18
N ASP A 120 -15.34 8.80 -19.53
CA ASP A 120 -15.00 7.51 -20.11
C ASP A 120 -16.29 6.77 -20.53
N PHE A 121 -16.14 5.54 -21.03
CA PHE A 121 -17.23 4.62 -21.29
C PHE A 121 -17.68 3.89 -20.01
N PRO A 122 -18.96 3.47 -19.92
CA PRO A 122 -19.40 2.54 -18.87
C PRO A 122 -18.53 1.28 -18.79
N ASP A 123 -18.39 0.70 -17.60
CA ASP A 123 -17.57 -0.49 -17.30
C ASP A 123 -16.05 -0.32 -17.48
N SER A 124 -15.56 0.90 -17.73
CA SER A 124 -14.13 1.21 -17.77
C SER A 124 -13.49 1.25 -16.37
N LEU A 125 -12.21 0.88 -16.31
CA LEU A 125 -11.36 0.99 -15.13
C LEU A 125 -10.11 1.80 -15.48
N ASP A 126 -9.83 2.84 -14.69
CA ASP A 126 -8.60 3.62 -14.79
C ASP A 126 -7.70 3.37 -13.59
N HIS A 127 -6.40 3.22 -13.84
CA HIS A 127 -5.41 3.14 -12.77
C HIS A 127 -5.03 4.54 -12.28
N VAL A 128 -5.46 4.87 -11.07
CA VAL A 128 -5.07 6.12 -10.40
C VAL A 128 -3.98 5.82 -9.38
N THR A 129 -2.83 6.47 -9.55
CA THR A 129 -1.62 6.22 -8.76
C THR A 129 -1.17 7.47 -8.02
N ALA A 130 -0.77 7.28 -6.75
CA ALA A 130 -0.21 8.31 -5.89
C ALA A 130 1.32 8.35 -5.99
N TYR A 131 1.85 9.55 -6.22
CA TYR A 131 3.28 9.83 -6.24
C TYR A 131 3.61 10.94 -5.23
N ALA A 132 4.81 10.92 -4.66
CA ALA A 132 5.19 12.00 -3.76
C ALA A 132 5.65 13.25 -4.51
N VAL A 133 5.25 14.43 -4.03
CA VAL A 133 5.66 15.72 -4.59
C VAL A 133 7.10 16.07 -4.14
N ASN A 134 7.95 16.60 -5.02
CA ASN A 134 9.38 16.82 -4.74
C ASN A 134 9.72 18.21 -4.21
N SER A 135 8.84 19.19 -4.32
CA SER A 135 9.07 20.56 -3.81
C SER A 135 7.79 21.19 -3.29
N ALA A 136 7.94 22.23 -2.47
CA ALA A 136 6.82 23.01 -1.98
C ALA A 136 6.02 23.64 -3.13
N TRP A 137 4.72 23.82 -2.89
CA TRP A 137 3.79 24.49 -3.79
C TRP A 137 2.74 25.23 -2.97
N THR A 138 2.03 26.15 -3.64
CA THR A 138 0.96 26.93 -3.03
C THR A 138 -0.29 26.78 -3.88
N GLU A 139 -1.38 26.34 -3.25
CA GLU A 139 -2.67 26.10 -3.88
C GLU A 139 -3.16 27.25 -4.75
N THR A 140 -3.04 28.49 -4.27
CA THR A 140 -3.57 29.67 -4.96
C THR A 140 -2.73 30.14 -6.15
N SER A 141 -1.58 29.51 -6.40
CA SER A 141 -0.67 29.90 -7.48
C SER A 141 -0.10 28.73 -8.29
N ILE A 142 -0.38 27.48 -7.91
CA ILE A 142 0.03 26.32 -8.70
C ILE A 142 -0.75 26.29 -10.01
N THR A 143 -0.04 26.04 -11.09
CA THR A 143 -0.56 25.90 -12.45
C THR A 143 0.20 24.75 -13.09
N TRP A 144 -0.19 24.28 -14.27
CA TRP A 144 0.61 23.27 -14.97
C TRP A 144 2.05 23.74 -15.19
N SER A 145 2.25 25.00 -15.56
CA SER A 145 3.57 25.59 -15.80
C SER A 145 4.44 25.70 -14.54
N SER A 146 3.84 25.72 -13.35
CA SER A 146 4.55 25.83 -12.06
C SER A 146 4.46 24.58 -11.19
N ALA A 147 3.77 23.54 -11.67
CA ALA A 147 3.56 22.30 -10.91
C ALA A 147 4.89 21.62 -10.59
N PRO A 148 5.15 21.26 -9.32
CA PRO A 148 6.35 20.52 -8.95
C PRO A 148 6.48 19.19 -9.68
N ALA A 149 7.72 18.76 -9.90
CA ALA A 149 7.98 17.37 -10.26
C ALA A 149 7.59 16.40 -9.13
N TRP A 150 7.37 15.15 -9.49
CA TRP A 150 7.03 14.08 -8.55
C TRP A 150 8.10 12.97 -8.53
N GLY A 151 8.06 12.16 -7.48
CA GLY A 151 8.99 11.07 -7.20
C GLY A 151 8.41 9.69 -7.55
N PRO A 152 8.81 8.63 -6.82
CA PRO A 152 8.30 7.29 -7.06
C PRO A 152 6.80 7.15 -6.74
N ALA A 153 6.19 6.10 -7.29
CA ALA A 153 4.84 5.68 -6.96
C ALA A 153 4.80 4.99 -5.59
N TYR A 154 3.67 5.09 -4.89
CA TYR A 154 3.44 4.45 -3.59
C TYR A 154 2.25 3.50 -3.61
N GLY A 155 1.05 4.03 -3.91
CA GLY A 155 -0.18 3.26 -3.95
C GLY A 155 -0.99 3.56 -5.21
N SER A 156 -1.83 2.61 -5.61
CA SER A 156 -2.71 2.73 -6.77
C SER A 156 -4.05 2.08 -6.51
N ALA A 157 -5.10 2.58 -7.17
CA ALA A 157 -6.42 1.99 -7.19
C ALA A 157 -6.94 1.90 -8.64
N GLU A 158 -7.71 0.85 -8.93
CA GLU A 158 -8.52 0.76 -10.14
C GLU A 158 -9.85 1.47 -9.87
N VAL A 159 -10.05 2.61 -10.52
CA VAL A 159 -11.22 3.47 -10.33
C VAL A 159 -12.20 3.25 -11.49
N GLY A 160 -13.40 2.79 -11.16
CA GLY A 160 -14.45 2.48 -12.13
C GLY A 160 -15.15 3.71 -12.67
N PHE A 161 -16.04 3.49 -13.64
CA PHE A 161 -16.92 4.53 -14.18
C PHE A 161 -17.92 5.07 -13.15
N GLU A 162 -18.47 4.22 -12.28
CA GLU A 162 -19.50 4.62 -11.32
C GLU A 162 -18.95 5.58 -10.24
N ILE A 163 -19.61 6.73 -10.09
CA ILE A 163 -19.29 7.76 -9.08
C ILE A 163 -19.94 7.44 -7.72
N GLY A 164 -19.51 8.14 -6.67
CA GLY A 164 -20.12 8.08 -5.35
C GLY A 164 -19.44 7.11 -4.37
N SER A 165 -18.24 6.64 -4.70
CA SER A 165 -17.48 5.66 -3.90
C SER A 165 -16.13 6.21 -3.42
N TRP A 166 -15.70 5.73 -2.26
CA TRP A 166 -14.35 5.93 -1.76
C TRP A 166 -13.39 4.91 -2.36
N TYR A 167 -12.22 5.38 -2.76
CA TYR A 167 -11.08 4.55 -3.16
C TYR A 167 -9.91 4.78 -2.20
N GLU A 168 -9.12 3.74 -1.97
CA GLU A 168 -8.04 3.74 -1.00
C GLU A 168 -6.71 3.38 -1.67
N LEU A 169 -5.70 4.23 -1.49
CA LEU A 169 -4.35 4.04 -2.00
C LEU A 169 -3.40 3.87 -0.81
N ASP A 170 -2.66 2.77 -0.78
CA ASP A 170 -1.65 2.53 0.26
C ASP A 170 -0.47 3.49 0.09
N VAL A 171 -0.30 4.40 1.05
CA VAL A 171 0.79 5.36 1.10
C VAL A 171 1.63 5.18 2.37
N THR A 172 1.59 3.99 2.97
CA THR A 172 2.25 3.68 4.25
C THR A 172 3.73 4.06 4.24
N GLU A 173 4.48 3.67 3.22
CA GLU A 173 5.91 3.97 3.13
C GLU A 173 6.20 5.47 2.95
N LEU A 174 5.35 6.19 2.20
CA LEU A 174 5.48 7.65 2.06
C LEU A 174 5.33 8.35 3.40
N VAL A 175 4.29 7.97 4.16
CA VAL A 175 4.01 8.57 5.46
C VAL A 175 5.09 8.19 6.49
N ARG A 176 5.61 6.96 6.44
CA ARG A 176 6.77 6.55 7.24
C ARG A 176 7.99 7.43 6.94
N ASP A 177 8.26 7.73 5.67
CA ASP A 177 9.38 8.60 5.28
C ASP A 177 9.20 10.05 5.75
N TRP A 178 7.96 10.57 5.70
CA TRP A 178 7.64 11.90 6.24
C TRP A 178 7.86 11.98 7.74
N VAL A 179 7.31 11.04 8.51
CA VAL A 179 7.40 11.01 9.98
C VAL A 179 8.85 10.78 10.43
N ALA A 180 9.61 9.96 9.71
CA ALA A 180 11.03 9.71 10.00
C ALA A 180 11.96 10.84 9.53
N GLY A 181 11.44 11.86 8.82
CA GLY A 181 12.25 12.94 8.26
C GLY A 181 13.17 12.52 7.11
N ARG A 182 12.98 11.31 6.56
CA ARG A 182 13.72 10.80 5.38
C ARG A 182 13.29 11.51 4.11
N ARG A 183 12.07 12.06 4.11
CA ARG A 183 11.51 12.85 3.01
C ARG A 183 10.72 14.03 3.58
N SER A 184 10.85 15.20 2.97
CA SER A 184 9.98 16.35 3.29
C SER A 184 8.53 16.08 2.86
N ASN A 185 7.58 16.50 3.69
CA ASN A 185 6.15 16.42 3.35
C ASN A 185 5.76 17.62 2.47
N TYR A 186 5.68 17.38 1.15
CA TYR A 186 5.13 18.33 0.17
C TYR A 186 3.80 17.85 -0.42
N GLY A 187 3.20 16.81 0.15
CA GLY A 187 1.98 16.20 -0.36
C GLY A 187 2.21 15.15 -1.47
N ILE A 188 1.11 14.86 -2.14
CA ILE A 188 0.92 13.75 -3.09
C ILE A 188 0.39 14.34 -4.40
N VAL A 189 0.82 13.79 -5.53
CA VAL A 189 0.16 13.98 -6.82
C VAL A 189 -0.52 12.68 -7.26
N LEU A 190 -1.79 12.79 -7.66
CA LEU A 190 -2.55 11.74 -8.31
C LEU A 190 -2.38 11.86 -9.82
N ARG A 191 -2.11 10.71 -10.45
CA ARG A 191 -2.04 10.60 -11.91
C ARG A 191 -2.85 9.39 -12.35
N GLY A 192 -3.58 9.57 -13.45
CA GLY A 192 -4.27 8.50 -14.18
C GLY A 192 -3.49 8.14 -15.44
N GLU A 193 -4.16 7.51 -16.40
CA GLU A 193 -3.62 7.30 -17.74
C GLU A 193 -3.54 8.64 -18.49
N GLU A 194 -2.37 9.00 -19.01
CA GLU A 194 -2.10 10.34 -19.58
C GLU A 194 -1.97 10.33 -21.10
N SER A 195 -2.57 9.32 -21.75
CA SER A 195 -2.53 9.15 -23.20
C SER A 195 -3.73 9.79 -23.89
N SER A 196 -3.46 10.45 -25.02
CA SER A 196 -4.50 10.97 -25.91
C SER A 196 -5.00 9.87 -26.85
N GLY A 197 -6.26 9.96 -27.29
CA GLY A 197 -6.78 9.08 -28.33
C GLY A 197 -8.22 8.66 -28.06
N PRO A 198 -8.70 7.59 -28.71
CA PRO A 198 -10.06 7.10 -28.51
C PRO A 198 -10.31 6.58 -27.08
N ASP A 199 -9.25 6.21 -26.36
CA ASP A 199 -9.28 5.72 -24.98
C ASP A 199 -8.86 6.81 -23.98
N ALA A 200 -8.89 8.09 -24.39
CA ALA A 200 -8.60 9.20 -23.49
C ALA A 200 -9.68 9.29 -22.41
N SER A 201 -9.25 9.16 -21.16
CA SER A 201 -10.14 9.12 -20.00
C SER A 201 -9.57 9.90 -18.82
N TRP A 202 -10.46 10.34 -17.93
CA TRP A 202 -10.05 10.82 -16.62
C TRP A 202 -11.05 10.47 -15.54
N ARG A 203 -10.53 10.35 -14.31
CA ARG A 203 -11.32 10.22 -13.08
C ARG A 203 -11.22 11.49 -12.25
N GLY A 204 -12.37 11.94 -11.77
CA GLY A 204 -12.54 13.15 -10.99
C GLY A 204 -12.85 12.87 -9.53
N PHE A 205 -12.14 13.54 -8.64
CA PHE A 205 -12.19 13.35 -7.20
C PHE A 205 -12.63 14.62 -6.49
N SER A 206 -13.34 14.49 -5.38
CA SER A 206 -13.69 15.62 -4.52
C SER A 206 -12.43 16.31 -4.01
N THR A 207 -12.46 17.63 -3.91
CA THR A 207 -11.43 18.47 -3.28
C THR A 207 -11.82 18.85 -1.85
N LYS A 208 -11.01 19.68 -1.17
CA LYS A 208 -11.36 20.27 0.13
C LYS A 208 -12.57 21.20 0.09
N GLU A 209 -12.91 21.74 -1.07
CA GLU A 209 -14.14 22.52 -1.29
C GLU A 209 -15.38 21.64 -1.50
N GLY A 210 -15.20 20.34 -1.74
CA GLY A 210 -16.29 19.39 -1.95
C GLY A 210 -16.84 18.76 -0.66
N ASP A 211 -17.97 18.05 -0.79
CA ASP A 211 -18.69 17.45 0.35
C ASP A 211 -17.93 16.26 0.99
N ASN A 212 -17.03 15.63 0.24
CA ASN A 212 -16.30 14.44 0.65
C ASN A 212 -14.80 14.60 0.40
N PRO A 213 -14.15 15.53 1.12
CA PRO A 213 -12.75 15.88 0.85
C PRO A 213 -11.81 14.70 1.09
N PRO A 214 -10.66 14.63 0.40
CA PRO A 214 -9.68 13.55 0.57
C PRO A 214 -9.28 13.36 2.03
N GLN A 215 -8.90 12.14 2.39
CA GLN A 215 -8.48 11.83 3.76
C GLN A 215 -7.15 11.08 3.76
N LEU A 216 -6.27 11.44 4.67
CA LEU A 216 -5.12 10.61 5.01
C LEU A 216 -5.38 9.92 6.34
N VAL A 217 -5.67 8.63 6.30
CA VAL A 217 -5.96 7.79 7.47
C VAL A 217 -4.70 7.06 7.87
N VAL A 218 -4.18 7.36 9.06
CA VAL A 218 -2.91 6.81 9.58
C VAL A 218 -3.19 5.99 10.82
N ALA A 219 -2.86 4.70 10.78
CA ALA A 219 -2.83 3.85 11.96
C ALA A 219 -1.42 3.86 12.56
N TYR A 220 -1.31 4.05 13.87
CA TYR A 220 -0.05 4.01 14.59
C TYR A 220 -0.18 3.19 15.88
N GLY A 221 0.96 2.70 16.34
CA GLY A 221 1.05 1.86 17.53
C GLY A 221 2.50 1.64 17.93
N PRO A 222 2.73 0.91 19.02
CA PRO A 222 4.09 0.68 19.50
C PRO A 222 4.86 -0.13 18.46
N PRO A 223 6.21 0.00 18.45
CA PRO A 223 7.03 -0.87 17.63
C PRO A 223 6.70 -2.32 17.94
N ALA A 224 6.60 -3.15 16.89
CA ALA A 224 6.38 -4.57 17.07
C ALA A 224 7.50 -5.13 17.95
N THR A 225 7.18 -5.53 19.17
CA THR A 225 8.13 -6.18 20.06
C THR A 225 8.50 -7.50 19.41
N ALA A 226 9.78 -7.70 19.06
CA ALA A 226 10.23 -8.99 18.56
C ALA A 226 9.87 -10.06 19.59
N THR A 227 8.92 -10.95 19.27
CA THR A 227 8.65 -12.12 20.08
C THR A 227 9.95 -12.92 20.14
N PRO A 228 10.51 -13.21 21.33
CA PRO A 228 11.72 -14.01 21.41
C PRO A 228 11.42 -15.35 20.73
N THR A 229 12.15 -15.64 19.64
CA THR A 229 12.08 -16.96 19.01
C THR A 229 12.56 -17.96 20.06
N PRO A 230 11.79 -19.01 20.41
CA PRO A 230 12.25 -19.98 21.39
C PRO A 230 13.57 -20.56 20.91
N SER A 231 14.64 -20.26 21.66
CA SER A 231 15.95 -20.89 21.44
C SER A 231 15.77 -22.39 21.56
N ARG A 232 16.25 -23.18 20.60
CA ARG A 232 16.17 -24.64 20.68
C ARG A 232 16.81 -25.09 21.99
N THR A 233 16.02 -25.65 22.89
CA THR A 233 16.53 -26.30 24.09
C THR A 233 17.38 -27.49 23.62
N HIS A 234 18.64 -27.54 24.03
CA HIS A 234 19.47 -28.73 23.81
C HIS A 234 18.78 -29.92 24.48
N THR A 235 18.27 -30.86 23.68
CA THR A 235 17.73 -32.12 24.19
C THR A 235 18.87 -32.89 24.87
N PRO A 236 18.75 -33.24 26.16
CA PRO A 236 19.78 -34.04 26.81
C PRO A 236 19.92 -35.38 26.07
N THR A 237 21.11 -35.69 25.59
CA THR A 237 21.43 -37.00 25.03
C THR A 237 21.28 -38.04 26.13
N SER A 238 20.44 -39.05 25.92
CA SER A 238 20.25 -40.14 26.87
C SER A 238 21.59 -40.86 27.11
N SER A 239 22.08 -40.80 28.35
CA SER A 239 23.22 -41.60 28.80
C SER A 239 22.84 -43.07 28.84
N ALA A 240 23.69 -43.95 28.28
CA ALA A 240 23.44 -45.38 28.25
C ALA A 240 23.29 -45.97 29.65
N THR A 241 22.19 -46.70 29.87
CA THR A 241 21.89 -47.45 31.10
C THR A 241 22.85 -48.64 31.23
N PRO A 242 23.54 -48.86 32.37
CA PRO A 242 24.39 -50.03 32.55
C PRO A 242 23.53 -51.30 32.53
N THR A 243 23.86 -52.23 31.62
CA THR A 243 23.17 -53.52 31.47
C THR A 243 23.61 -54.48 32.58
N ALA A 244 22.65 -55.01 33.34
CA ALA A 244 22.91 -56.02 34.36
C ALA A 244 23.39 -57.34 33.74
N THR A 245 24.52 -57.85 34.23
CA THR A 245 25.09 -59.15 33.83
C THR A 245 24.31 -60.28 34.50
N LEU A 246 23.58 -61.07 33.72
CA LEU A 246 22.93 -62.30 34.21
C LEU A 246 23.87 -63.50 33.98
N THR A 247 24.21 -64.18 35.07
CA THR A 247 25.03 -65.40 35.08
C THR A 247 24.18 -66.61 34.66
N SER A 248 24.50 -67.23 33.53
CA SER A 248 23.84 -68.46 33.06
C SER A 248 24.49 -69.70 33.67
N THR A 249 23.69 -70.53 34.35
CA THR A 249 24.04 -71.89 34.77
C THR A 249 23.86 -72.86 33.57
N PRO A 250 24.80 -73.78 33.30
CA PRO A 250 24.75 -74.58 32.07
C PRO A 250 23.98 -75.91 32.18
N THR A 251 23.64 -76.45 30.99
CA THR A 251 23.58 -77.89 30.57
C THR A 251 22.21 -78.60 30.65
N PRO A 252 21.88 -79.64 29.82
CA PRO A 252 22.52 -80.18 28.61
C PRO A 252 21.69 -80.16 27.31
N THR A 253 22.43 -80.43 26.24
CA THR A 253 22.11 -80.59 24.81
C THR A 253 21.37 -81.89 24.47
N SER A 254 20.48 -81.86 23.46
CA SER A 254 20.32 -82.96 22.51
C SER A 254 20.02 -82.44 21.09
N THR A 255 20.49 -83.21 20.13
CA THR A 255 20.71 -82.92 18.70
C THR A 255 19.52 -83.35 17.84
N ALA A 256 19.17 -82.61 16.78
CA ALA A 256 18.86 -83.18 15.45
C ALA A 256 18.67 -82.11 14.35
N THR A 257 19.29 -82.42 13.22
CA THR A 257 19.40 -81.78 11.90
C THR A 257 18.09 -81.70 11.12
N PHE A 258 17.88 -80.67 10.28
CA PHE A 258 17.22 -80.81 8.96
C PHE A 258 17.65 -79.72 7.95
N THR A 259 17.44 -80.09 6.68
CA THR A 259 18.10 -79.68 5.44
C THR A 259 17.25 -78.68 4.61
N ALA A 260 17.79 -78.22 3.48
CA ALA A 260 17.47 -76.96 2.79
C ALA A 260 16.28 -76.91 1.79
N SER A 261 15.93 -75.66 1.41
CA SER A 261 15.52 -75.18 0.06
C SER A 261 14.02 -75.23 -0.35
N PRO A 262 13.52 -74.52 -1.40
CA PRO A 262 13.51 -73.06 -1.68
C PRO A 262 12.18 -72.48 -2.28
N THR A 263 12.16 -71.17 -2.58
CA THR A 263 11.45 -70.44 -3.67
C THR A 263 9.91 -70.25 -3.66
N VAL A 264 9.42 -68.99 -3.67
CA VAL A 264 8.47 -68.46 -4.70
C VAL A 264 8.51 -66.91 -4.86
N THR A 265 8.60 -66.50 -6.13
CA THR A 265 8.35 -65.28 -6.94
C THR A 265 7.65 -64.01 -6.38
N PRO A 266 8.11 -62.77 -6.74
CA PRO A 266 7.34 -61.53 -6.65
C PRO A 266 6.68 -61.11 -7.98
N SER A 267 5.52 -60.43 -7.95
CA SER A 267 4.90 -59.81 -9.13
C SER A 267 4.11 -58.52 -8.82
N ALA A 268 4.36 -57.52 -9.67
CA ALA A 268 3.59 -56.30 -10.02
C ALA A 268 3.60 -55.02 -9.13
N THR A 269 4.45 -54.07 -9.57
CA THR A 269 4.36 -52.59 -9.84
C THR A 269 2.93 -51.97 -9.93
N PRO A 270 2.67 -50.62 -9.82
CA PRO A 270 3.51 -49.40 -10.01
C PRO A 270 3.36 -48.35 -8.84
N SER A 271 3.88 -47.11 -8.80
CA SER A 271 4.20 -46.07 -9.79
C SER A 271 5.03 -44.93 -9.16
N ALA A 272 5.82 -44.23 -9.99
CA ALA A 272 6.53 -42.93 -9.91
C ALA A 272 6.01 -41.87 -8.90
N THR A 273 6.73 -40.85 -8.41
CA THR A 273 8.11 -40.28 -8.49
C THR A 273 8.13 -39.10 -7.48
N PRO A 274 9.26 -38.80 -6.81
CA PRO A 274 9.67 -37.39 -6.81
C PRO A 274 11.16 -37.22 -7.16
N THR A 275 11.41 -36.31 -8.09
CA THR A 275 12.73 -35.85 -8.50
C THR A 275 13.24 -34.85 -7.46
N SER A 276 14.36 -35.15 -6.81
CA SER A 276 15.19 -34.17 -6.11
C SER A 276 16.43 -33.89 -6.95
N THR A 277 16.58 -32.65 -7.41
CA THR A 277 17.83 -32.18 -8.02
C THR A 277 18.61 -31.42 -6.96
N ALA A 278 19.69 -32.03 -6.48
CA ALA A 278 20.77 -31.34 -5.78
C ALA A 278 21.80 -30.90 -6.83
N SER A 279 22.28 -29.65 -6.73
CA SER A 279 23.49 -29.22 -7.45
C SER A 279 24.35 -28.33 -6.56
N ALA A 280 25.66 -28.56 -6.68
CA ALA A 280 26.76 -28.32 -5.74
C ALA A 280 27.06 -26.84 -5.42
N THR A 281 27.31 -26.51 -4.16
CA THR A 281 28.61 -26.31 -3.47
C THR A 281 29.41 -25.06 -3.91
N PRO A 282 29.73 -24.13 -2.97
CA PRO A 282 30.39 -22.86 -3.26
C PRO A 282 31.92 -23.02 -3.36
N THR A 283 32.57 -22.14 -4.14
CA THR A 283 34.03 -21.94 -4.08
C THR A 283 34.30 -20.47 -3.80
N SER A 284 34.89 -20.19 -2.64
CA SER A 284 35.48 -18.90 -2.30
C SER A 284 36.91 -18.85 -2.83
N THR A 285 37.30 -17.75 -3.46
CA THR A 285 38.71 -17.41 -3.65
C THR A 285 38.86 -15.90 -3.57
N ALA A 286 39.64 -15.44 -2.59
CA ALA A 286 40.03 -14.05 -2.41
C ALA A 286 41.19 -13.69 -3.35
N SER A 287 41.22 -12.46 -3.83
CA SER A 287 42.45 -11.78 -4.21
C SER A 287 42.21 -10.26 -4.28
N PRO A 288 42.86 -9.43 -3.45
CA PRO A 288 42.87 -7.98 -3.62
C PRO A 288 44.21 -7.54 -4.21
N THR A 289 44.21 -6.87 -5.37
CA THR A 289 45.35 -6.02 -5.78
C THR A 289 44.93 -5.04 -6.87
N GLY A 290 45.38 -3.79 -6.75
CA GLY A 290 45.80 -3.01 -7.92
C GLY A 290 44.92 -1.85 -8.37
N THR A 291 45.06 -0.72 -7.68
CA THR A 291 44.89 0.68 -8.09
C THR A 291 44.92 0.98 -9.61
N SER A 292 43.96 1.77 -10.09
CA SER A 292 44.29 2.92 -10.95
C SER A 292 43.38 4.11 -10.60
N THR A 293 44.00 5.17 -10.11
CA THR A 293 43.39 6.47 -9.81
C THR A 293 43.52 7.32 -11.06
N SER A 294 42.42 7.66 -11.72
CA SER A 294 42.38 8.73 -12.71
C SER A 294 42.00 10.04 -12.01
N THR A 295 43.01 10.82 -11.65
CA THR A 295 42.83 12.20 -11.20
C THR A 295 42.56 13.07 -12.42
N SER A 296 41.34 13.59 -12.56
CA SER A 296 41.03 14.64 -13.52
C SER A 296 41.62 15.97 -13.01
N THR A 297 42.52 16.55 -13.80
CA THR A 297 43.07 17.89 -13.58
C THR A 297 41.96 18.94 -13.75
N PRO A 298 41.70 19.83 -12.78
CA PRO A 298 40.81 20.97 -13.01
C PRO A 298 41.53 21.99 -13.89
N THR A 299 41.00 22.21 -15.09
CA THR A 299 41.38 23.33 -15.97
C THR A 299 40.95 24.64 -15.33
N ALA A 300 41.90 25.56 -15.15
CA ALA A 300 41.60 26.91 -14.68
C ALA A 300 40.73 27.66 -15.69
N THR A 301 39.53 28.05 -15.27
CA THR A 301 38.66 28.96 -16.01
C THR A 301 39.27 30.37 -16.01
N PRO A 302 39.50 31.01 -17.18
CA PRO A 302 39.90 32.41 -17.20
C PRO A 302 38.76 33.30 -16.68
N SER A 303 39.13 34.25 -15.82
CA SER A 303 38.28 35.28 -15.22
C SER A 303 37.59 36.15 -16.28
N PRO A 304 36.32 36.57 -16.09
CA PRO A 304 35.66 37.49 -17.02
C PRO A 304 36.29 38.88 -16.97
N THR A 305 36.68 39.40 -18.15
CA THR A 305 37.06 40.79 -18.37
C THR A 305 35.95 41.74 -17.90
N PRO A 306 36.24 42.82 -17.15
CA PRO A 306 35.23 43.82 -16.80
C PRO A 306 34.73 44.52 -18.07
N SER A 307 33.42 44.51 -18.24
CA SER A 307 32.69 45.24 -19.28
C SER A 307 32.87 46.76 -19.09
N PRO A 308 33.12 47.56 -20.14
CA PRO A 308 33.16 49.01 -20.02
C PRO A 308 31.76 49.56 -19.68
N THR A 309 31.72 50.39 -18.65
CA THR A 309 30.57 51.20 -18.25
C THR A 309 30.03 52.01 -19.45
N PRO A 310 28.74 51.95 -19.79
CA PRO A 310 28.17 52.85 -20.77
C PRO A 310 28.19 54.28 -20.23
N ALA A 311 28.92 55.16 -20.92
CA ALA A 311 28.85 56.59 -20.69
C ALA A 311 27.41 57.08 -20.94
N GLY A 312 26.90 57.89 -20.00
CA GLY A 312 25.55 58.43 -20.06
C GLY A 312 25.27 59.15 -21.38
N VAL A 313 24.21 58.72 -22.04
CA VAL A 313 23.64 59.42 -23.19
C VAL A 313 23.00 60.70 -22.68
N HIS A 314 23.64 61.83 -22.95
CA HIS A 314 23.02 63.15 -22.85
C HIS A 314 21.93 63.26 -23.93
N ILE A 315 20.68 63.05 -23.51
CA ILE A 315 19.49 63.35 -24.30
C ILE A 315 19.37 64.88 -24.46
N TRP A 316 19.64 65.34 -25.68
CA TRP A 316 19.42 66.72 -26.12
C TRP A 316 17.99 66.83 -26.67
N PHE A 317 17.16 67.68 -26.06
CA PHE A 317 15.83 68.02 -26.59
C PHE A 317 15.96 69.26 -27.51
N PRO A 318 15.64 69.18 -28.81
CA PRO A 318 15.44 70.38 -29.60
C PRO A 318 14.08 71.00 -29.27
N LEU A 319 14.10 72.29 -28.88
CA LEU A 319 12.92 73.12 -28.72
C LEU A 319 12.06 73.14 -29.99
N ALA A 320 10.75 73.02 -29.79
CA ALA A 320 9.72 73.15 -30.81
C ALA A 320 9.75 74.53 -31.49
N TRP A 321 9.83 74.54 -32.81
CA TRP A 321 9.57 75.71 -33.64
C TRP A 321 8.10 75.75 -34.06
N LYS A 322 7.42 76.86 -33.72
CA LYS A 322 6.09 77.24 -34.21
C LYS A 322 6.23 77.80 -35.63
N SER A 323 5.53 77.21 -36.59
CA SER A 323 5.25 77.89 -37.87
C SER A 323 3.79 78.35 -37.90
N ARG A 324 3.62 79.67 -37.92
CA ARG A 324 2.39 80.40 -38.18
C ARG A 324 2.71 81.34 -39.33
N TRP A 325 2.11 81.16 -40.51
CA TRP A 325 2.08 82.18 -41.55
C TRP A 325 0.79 82.10 -42.38
N LYS A 326 0.16 83.28 -42.45
CA LYS A 326 -0.79 83.84 -43.43
C LYS A 326 -2.11 83.13 -43.70
#